data_AF-R9JJZ2-F1
#
_entry.id   AF-R9JJZ2-F1
#
_cell.length_a   1.000
_cell.length_b   1.000
_cell.length_c   1.000
_cell.angle_alpha   90.00
_cell.angle_beta   90.00
_cell.angle_gamma   90.00
#
_symmetry.space_group_name_H-M   'P 1'
#
loop_
_entity.id
_entity.type
_entity.pdbx_description
1 polymer ?
#
loop_
_entity_poly.entity_id
_entity_poly.type
_entity_poly.pdbx_seq_one_letter_code
_entity_poly.pdbx_strand_id
1 'polypeptide(L)'
;MIKYWQPMQDYKYFLNESKVHFDSSERVRLHTELWKPWQKLRLFDTDKAMEFLLPFYSNTGRPAKNQPQILRSFILFFLLFSEGLAKLSLTLWVDRLKHDRLLAALIGCTTDSLPPLGSYFDFMDRLWAAPPTDLYARDKLLPASWNTKKPDKPKGKKQKAQEAKPKITESIEKRLMSGKDIPFNFEGRLQRFFYHVA
;
A
#
# COMPACT_ATOMS: atom_id res chain seq x y z
N MET A 1 1.08 16.03 10.08
CA MET A 1 1.00 15.60 11.49
C MET A 1 -0.10 14.57 11.72
N ILE A 2 0.16 13.52 12.50
CA ILE A 2 -0.91 12.68 13.08
C ILE A 2 -1.43 13.40 14.32
N LYS A 3 -2.72 13.75 14.35
CA LYS A 3 -3.39 14.28 15.55
C LYS A 3 -4.45 13.33 16.09
N TYR A 4 -5.15 12.66 15.19
CA TYR A 4 -6.23 11.75 15.52
C TYR A 4 -5.90 10.39 14.91
N TRP A 5 -5.98 9.37 15.75
CA TRP A 5 -5.86 7.98 15.36
C TRP A 5 -7.04 7.26 15.99
N GLN A 6 -7.89 6.62 15.19
CA GLN A 6 -9.00 5.83 15.72
C GLN A 6 -8.42 4.55 16.35
N PRO A 7 -8.48 4.41 17.69
CA PRO A 7 -8.00 3.21 18.36
C PRO A 7 -8.74 1.97 17.90
N MET A 8 -8.12 0.80 18.06
CA MET A 8 -8.74 -0.48 17.73
C MET A 8 -10.07 -0.69 18.50
N GLN A 9 -10.16 -0.22 19.74
CA GLN A 9 -11.39 -0.31 20.53
C GLN A 9 -12.55 0.48 19.91
N ASP A 10 -12.30 1.72 19.51
CA ASP A 10 -13.31 2.59 18.88
C ASP A 10 -13.73 2.04 17.52
N TYR A 11 -12.79 1.49 16.76
CA TYR A 11 -13.12 0.81 15.50
C TYR A 11 -14.04 -0.41 15.73
N LYS A 12 -13.77 -1.23 16.74
CA LYS A 12 -14.62 -2.38 17.08
C LYS A 12 -16.01 -1.94 17.52
N TYR A 13 -16.10 -0.88 18.32
CA TYR A 13 -17.38 -0.30 18.73
C TYR A 13 -18.15 0.21 17.51
N PHE A 14 -17.53 1.05 16.68
CA PHE A 14 -18.12 1.56 15.44
C PHE A 14 -18.63 0.44 14.52
N LEU A 15 -17.85 -0.62 14.34
CA LEU A 15 -18.23 -1.73 13.47
C LEU A 15 -19.40 -2.54 14.06
N ASN A 16 -19.46 -2.72 15.38
CA ASN A 16 -20.58 -3.37 16.04
C ASN A 16 -21.86 -2.55 15.88
N GLU A 17 -21.81 -1.24 16.11
CA GLU A 17 -22.95 -0.34 15.91
C GLU A 17 -23.40 -0.35 14.43
N SER A 18 -22.46 -0.27 13.48
CA SER A 18 -22.77 -0.34 12.05
C SER A 18 -23.53 -1.62 11.68
N LYS A 19 -23.18 -2.76 12.30
CA LYS A 19 -23.84 -4.04 12.05
C LYS A 19 -25.31 -4.07 12.47
N VAL A 20 -25.69 -3.31 13.50
CA VAL A 20 -27.10 -3.20 13.95
C VAL A 20 -27.96 -2.58 12.84
N HIS A 21 -27.38 -1.68 12.05
CA HIS A 21 -28.06 -0.95 10.98
C HIS A 21 -27.96 -1.59 9.59
N PHE A 22 -27.26 -2.72 9.46
CA PHE A 22 -27.22 -3.45 8.19
C PHE A 22 -28.58 -4.05 7.86
N ASP A 23 -28.93 -4.07 6.59
CA ASP A 23 -30.12 -4.79 6.13
C ASP A 23 -29.82 -6.30 6.00
N SER A 24 -30.85 -7.08 5.64
CA SER A 24 -30.70 -8.52 5.52
C SER A 24 -29.75 -8.93 4.40
N SER A 25 -29.71 -8.19 3.29
CA SER A 25 -28.81 -8.48 2.16
C SER A 25 -27.35 -8.24 2.54
N GLU A 26 -27.09 -7.17 3.29
CA GLU A 26 -25.76 -6.81 3.77
C GLU A 26 -25.25 -7.78 4.83
N ARG A 27 -26.11 -8.19 5.76
CA ARG A 27 -25.76 -9.25 6.72
C ARG A 27 -25.40 -10.54 6.00
N VAL A 28 -26.16 -10.94 4.99
CA VAL A 28 -25.83 -12.12 4.17
C VAL A 28 -24.48 -11.94 3.48
N ARG A 29 -24.22 -10.78 2.85
CA ARG A 29 -22.93 -10.51 2.18
C ARG A 29 -21.76 -10.51 3.15
N LEU A 30 -21.96 -9.97 4.36
CA LEU A 30 -20.97 -9.99 5.45
C LEU A 30 -20.62 -11.40 5.92
N HIS A 31 -21.61 -12.28 6.00
CA HIS A 31 -21.44 -13.67 6.45
C HIS A 31 -21.06 -14.66 5.33
N THR A 32 -21.01 -14.19 4.08
CA THR A 32 -20.63 -15.00 2.91
C THR A 32 -19.35 -14.46 2.28
N GLU A 33 -19.47 -13.61 1.25
CA GLU A 33 -18.36 -13.01 0.49
C GLU A 33 -17.33 -12.32 1.39
N LEU A 34 -17.80 -11.56 2.39
CA LEU A 34 -16.94 -10.68 3.20
C LEU A 34 -16.56 -11.27 4.55
N TRP A 35 -16.85 -12.55 4.82
CA TRP A 35 -16.57 -13.17 6.11
C TRP A 35 -15.07 -13.16 6.44
N LYS A 36 -14.21 -13.62 5.52
CA LYS A 36 -12.75 -13.66 5.76
C LYS A 36 -12.16 -12.25 5.90
N PRO A 37 -12.43 -11.28 5.00
CA PRO A 37 -11.95 -9.91 5.17
C PRO A 37 -12.40 -9.29 6.48
N TRP A 38 -13.66 -9.50 6.88
CA TRP A 38 -14.19 -8.99 8.13
C TRP A 38 -13.42 -9.51 9.36
N GLN A 39 -13.16 -10.82 9.43
CA GLN A 39 -12.38 -11.38 10.55
C GLN A 39 -10.96 -10.84 10.58
N LYS A 40 -10.29 -10.77 9.42
CA LYS A 40 -8.92 -10.23 9.33
C LYS A 40 -8.85 -8.77 9.81
N LEU A 41 -9.78 -7.92 9.39
CA LEU A 41 -9.81 -6.51 9.79
C LEU A 41 -10.10 -6.33 11.28
N ARG A 42 -10.91 -7.19 11.90
CA ARG A 42 -11.17 -7.15 13.36
C ARG A 42 -9.94 -7.51 14.21
N LEU A 43 -9.05 -8.32 13.67
CA LEU A 43 -7.82 -8.77 14.33
C LEU A 43 -6.62 -7.86 14.02
N PHE A 44 -6.70 -7.07 12.95
CA PHE A 44 -5.61 -6.22 12.48
C PHE A 44 -5.46 -4.96 13.34
N ASP A 45 -4.59 -5.05 14.35
CA ASP A 45 -4.33 -3.98 15.31
C ASP A 45 -3.56 -2.81 14.69
N THR A 46 -4.31 -1.77 14.33
CA THR A 46 -3.77 -0.53 13.77
C THR A 46 -2.98 0.29 14.79
N ASP A 47 -3.11 0.05 16.09
CA ASP A 47 -2.47 0.89 17.09
C ASP A 47 -0.96 0.63 17.12
N LYS A 48 -0.55 -0.64 16.88
CA LYS A 48 0.85 -1.00 16.60
C LYS A 48 1.41 -0.32 15.35
N ALA A 49 0.56 -0.18 14.32
CA ALA A 49 0.94 0.52 13.09
C ALA A 49 1.18 2.01 13.34
N MET A 50 0.45 2.64 14.27
CA MET A 50 0.65 4.05 14.62
C MET A 50 2.05 4.33 15.12
N GLU A 51 2.55 3.50 16.05
CA GLU A 51 3.88 3.67 16.67
C GLU A 51 5.00 3.69 15.61
N PHE A 52 4.93 2.76 14.65
CA PHE A 52 5.89 2.71 13.55
C PHE A 52 5.72 3.89 12.58
N LEU A 53 4.48 4.30 12.31
CA LEU A 53 4.18 5.32 11.31
C LEU A 53 4.49 6.73 11.79
N LEU A 54 4.40 6.99 13.09
CA LEU A 54 4.50 8.32 13.70
C LEU A 54 5.73 9.13 13.22
N PRO A 55 6.95 8.57 13.15
CA PRO A 55 8.14 9.30 12.70
C PRO A 55 8.08 9.78 11.24
N PHE A 56 7.18 9.23 10.41
CA PHE A 56 7.05 9.57 8.99
C PHE A 56 6.01 10.67 8.72
N TYR A 57 5.45 11.27 9.77
CA TYR A 57 4.57 12.42 9.67
C TYR A 57 5.28 13.65 10.21
N SER A 58 5.15 14.77 9.50
CA SER A 58 5.63 16.07 10.02
C SER A 58 4.96 16.38 11.36
N ASN A 59 5.72 16.92 12.31
CA ASN A 59 5.22 17.42 13.60
C ASN A 59 4.32 18.66 13.43
N THR A 60 4.35 19.31 12.27
CA THR A 60 3.58 20.53 11.98
C THR A 60 2.68 20.36 10.75
N GLY A 61 1.92 21.41 10.45
CA GLY A 61 1.04 21.46 9.28
C GLY A 61 -0.31 20.78 9.46
N ARG A 62 -1.02 20.58 8.34
CA ARG A 62 -2.38 20.03 8.33
C ARG A 62 -2.40 18.62 8.93
N PRO A 63 -3.34 18.31 9.84
CA PRO A 63 -3.51 16.96 10.35
C PRO A 63 -3.86 15.97 9.23
N ALA A 64 -3.18 14.83 9.24
CA ALA A 64 -3.54 13.70 8.40
C ALA A 64 -4.83 13.08 8.94
N LYS A 65 -5.82 12.89 8.08
CA LYS A 65 -7.14 12.36 8.43
C LYS A 65 -7.27 10.92 7.97
N ASN A 66 -8.04 10.10 8.68
CA ASN A 66 -8.42 8.75 8.27
C ASN A 66 -7.24 7.77 8.05
N GLN A 67 -6.09 7.97 8.69
CA GLN A 67 -4.90 7.14 8.47
C GLN A 67 -5.11 5.65 8.82
N PRO A 68 -5.71 5.27 9.98
CA PRO A 68 -5.99 3.86 10.25
C PRO A 68 -7.04 3.28 9.27
N GLN A 69 -7.99 4.08 8.81
CA GLN A 69 -9.01 3.65 7.85
C GLN A 69 -8.41 3.43 6.45
N ILE A 70 -7.47 4.25 6.01
CA ILE A 70 -6.71 4.04 4.76
C ILE A 70 -5.94 2.72 4.83
N LEU A 71 -5.31 2.43 5.96
CA LEU A 71 -4.59 1.17 6.16
C LEU A 71 -5.53 -0.04 6.11
N ARG A 72 -6.66 -0.01 6.83
CA ARG A 72 -7.70 -1.06 6.73
C ARG A 72 -8.26 -1.19 5.31
N SER A 73 -8.42 -0.08 4.61
CA SER A 73 -8.88 -0.04 3.22
C SER A 73 -7.92 -0.72 2.26
N PHE A 74 -6.60 -0.54 2.41
CA PHE A 74 -5.63 -1.31 1.63
C PHE A 74 -5.72 -2.80 1.91
N ILE A 75 -5.79 -3.21 3.18
CA ILE A 75 -5.93 -4.62 3.54
C ILE A 75 -7.19 -5.22 2.92
N LEU A 76 -8.33 -4.53 3.05
CA LEU A 76 -9.60 -4.95 2.45
C LEU A 76 -9.47 -5.04 0.92
N PHE A 77 -8.92 -4.02 0.28
CA PHE A 77 -8.73 -3.95 -1.16
C PHE A 77 -7.91 -5.14 -1.68
N PHE A 78 -6.76 -5.41 -1.06
CA PHE A 78 -5.89 -6.51 -1.48
C PHE A 78 -6.50 -7.88 -1.23
N LEU A 79 -7.25 -8.05 -0.12
CA LEU A 79 -7.99 -9.29 0.14
C LEU A 79 -9.06 -9.54 -0.93
N LEU A 80 -9.85 -8.51 -1.27
CA LEU A 80 -10.88 -8.64 -2.31
C LEU A 80 -10.28 -8.84 -3.70
N PHE A 81 -9.17 -8.17 -4.01
CA PHE A 81 -8.43 -8.41 -5.25
C PHE A 81 -7.94 -9.86 -5.35
N SER A 82 -7.39 -10.42 -4.27
CA SER A 82 -6.89 -11.80 -4.25
C SER A 82 -7.99 -12.86 -4.45
N GLU A 83 -9.22 -12.56 -4.05
CA GLU A 83 -10.40 -13.42 -4.24
C GLU A 83 -11.13 -13.12 -5.58
N GLY A 84 -10.58 -12.26 -6.44
CA GLY A 84 -11.18 -11.89 -7.73
C GLY A 84 -12.38 -10.94 -7.65
N LEU A 85 -12.64 -10.38 -6.47
CA LEU A 85 -13.81 -9.54 -6.17
C LEU A 85 -13.54 -8.04 -6.39
N ALA A 86 -12.30 -7.64 -6.65
CA ALA A 86 -11.93 -6.26 -6.96
C ALA A 86 -10.97 -6.18 -8.15
N LYS A 87 -11.01 -5.07 -8.87
CA LYS A 87 -10.03 -4.75 -9.93
C LYS A 87 -8.84 -4.03 -9.31
N LEU A 88 -7.63 -4.29 -9.80
CA LEU A 88 -6.41 -3.62 -9.35
C LEU A 88 -6.35 -2.15 -9.82
N SER A 89 -7.22 -1.31 -9.30
CA SER A 89 -7.29 0.12 -9.57
C SER A 89 -7.81 0.85 -8.34
N LEU A 90 -6.98 1.72 -7.78
CA LEU A 90 -7.31 2.46 -6.58
C LEU A 90 -8.43 3.48 -6.81
N THR A 91 -8.49 4.08 -8.00
CA THR A 91 -9.58 4.98 -8.40
C THR A 91 -10.92 4.24 -8.38
N LEU A 92 -10.97 3.03 -8.98
CA LEU A 92 -12.18 2.20 -8.95
C LEU A 92 -12.51 1.70 -7.54
N TRP A 93 -11.49 1.41 -6.73
CA TRP A 93 -11.68 1.00 -5.34
C TRP A 93 -12.33 2.11 -4.49
N VAL A 94 -11.79 3.32 -4.56
CA VAL A 94 -12.32 4.48 -3.81
C VAL A 94 -13.72 4.84 -4.31
N ASP A 95 -13.98 4.73 -5.60
CA ASP A 95 -15.34 4.91 -6.15
C ASP A 95 -16.32 3.85 -5.63
N ARG A 96 -15.91 2.58 -5.59
CA ARG A 96 -16.73 1.50 -5.01
C ARG A 96 -17.06 1.75 -3.54
N LEU A 97 -16.10 2.20 -2.73
CA LEU A 97 -16.32 2.49 -1.31
C LEU A 97 -17.41 3.54 -1.09
N LYS A 98 -17.52 4.54 -1.98
CA LYS A 98 -18.56 5.59 -1.89
C LYS A 98 -19.97 5.06 -2.06
N HIS A 99 -20.12 3.99 -2.84
CA HIS A 99 -21.42 3.42 -3.20
C HIS A 99 -21.75 2.16 -2.37
N ASP A 100 -20.90 1.78 -1.42
CA ASP A 100 -21.03 0.54 -0.67
C ASP A 100 -20.82 0.79 0.83
N ARG A 101 -21.93 1.04 1.54
CA ARG A 101 -21.91 1.34 2.98
C ARG A 101 -21.34 0.20 3.82
N LEU A 102 -21.48 -1.05 3.37
CA LEU A 102 -20.92 -2.21 4.07
C LEU A 102 -19.39 -2.21 3.96
N LEU A 103 -18.83 -1.95 2.78
CA LEU A 103 -17.37 -1.83 2.62
C LEU A 103 -16.81 -0.59 3.33
N ALA A 104 -17.53 0.53 3.30
CA ALA A 104 -17.16 1.73 4.07
C ALA A 104 -17.11 1.42 5.58
N ALA A 105 -18.12 0.72 6.10
CA ALA A 105 -18.16 0.34 7.52
C ALA A 105 -17.01 -0.60 7.90
N LEU A 106 -16.65 -1.56 7.04
CA LEU A 106 -15.52 -2.48 7.28
C LEU A 106 -14.18 -1.75 7.43
N ILE A 107 -13.97 -0.59 6.79
CA ILE A 107 -12.74 0.17 6.95
C ILE A 107 -12.80 1.15 8.13
N GLY A 108 -13.96 1.27 8.80
CA GLY A 108 -14.19 2.18 9.92
C GLY A 108 -14.68 3.57 9.52
N CYS A 109 -15.37 3.68 8.38
CA CYS A 109 -15.92 4.94 7.84
C CYS A 109 -17.42 4.84 7.58
N THR A 110 -18.09 5.99 7.57
CA THR A 110 -19.36 6.17 6.84
C THR A 110 -19.07 6.59 5.41
N THR A 111 -20.04 6.48 4.51
CA THR A 111 -19.89 6.90 3.10
C THR A 111 -19.52 8.38 2.96
N ASP A 112 -19.95 9.22 3.91
CA ASP A 112 -19.69 10.67 3.90
C ASP A 112 -18.32 11.06 4.49
N SER A 113 -17.64 10.12 5.15
CA SER A 113 -16.37 10.36 5.84
C SER A 113 -15.18 9.60 5.24
N LEU A 114 -15.33 9.09 4.01
CA LEU A 114 -14.31 8.32 3.32
C LEU A 114 -13.04 9.13 3.03
N PRO A 115 -11.85 8.52 3.13
CA PRO A 115 -10.61 9.16 2.69
C PRO A 115 -10.64 9.44 1.17
N PRO A 116 -10.26 10.65 0.72
CA PRO A 116 -10.19 10.95 -0.70
C PRO A 116 -9.02 10.19 -1.35
N LEU A 117 -9.11 9.98 -2.68
CA LEU A 117 -8.09 9.25 -3.45
C LEU A 117 -6.67 9.77 -3.22
N GLY A 118 -6.48 11.09 -3.17
CA GLY A 118 -5.18 11.71 -2.91
C GLY A 118 -4.54 11.26 -1.59
N SER A 119 -5.34 11.06 -0.54
CA SER A 119 -4.83 10.62 0.77
C SER A 119 -4.27 9.20 0.76
N TYR A 120 -4.72 8.34 -0.15
CA TYR A 120 -4.10 7.02 -0.31
C TYR A 120 -2.71 7.13 -0.95
N PHE A 121 -2.55 8.00 -1.94
CA PHE A 121 -1.24 8.25 -2.55
C PHE A 121 -0.30 8.93 -1.55
N ASP A 122 -0.78 9.90 -0.77
CA ASP A 122 0.00 10.50 0.32
C ASP A 122 0.44 9.45 1.35
N PHE A 123 -0.41 8.48 1.67
CA PHE A 123 -0.08 7.38 2.60
C PHE A 123 0.97 6.44 2.00
N MET A 124 0.85 6.08 0.72
CA MET A 124 1.84 5.25 0.02
C MET A 124 3.20 5.95 -0.07
N ASP A 125 3.21 7.24 -0.40
CA ASP A 125 4.43 8.06 -0.45
C ASP A 125 5.16 8.07 0.90
N ARG A 126 4.42 8.11 2.02
CA ARG A 126 5.00 7.97 3.36
C ARG A 126 5.64 6.63 3.64
N LEU A 127 5.19 5.56 3.01
CA LEU A 127 5.78 4.23 3.15
C LEU A 127 6.88 3.96 2.12
N TRP A 128 7.04 4.84 1.13
CA TRP A 128 8.06 4.76 0.11
C TRP A 128 9.30 5.56 0.53
N ALA A 129 10.39 4.87 0.84
CA ALA A 129 11.65 5.48 1.26
C ALA A 129 12.48 5.97 0.07
N ALA A 130 11.87 6.79 -0.81
CA ALA A 130 12.63 7.42 -1.88
C ALA A 130 13.75 8.29 -1.27
N PRO A 131 14.99 8.17 -1.75
CA PRO A 131 16.11 8.93 -1.23
C PRO A 131 15.84 10.43 -1.40
N PRO A 132 16.12 11.27 -0.37
CA PRO A 132 15.99 12.72 -0.47
C PRO A 132 16.90 13.35 -1.52
N THR A 133 17.90 12.60 -1.97
CA THR A 133 18.93 13.09 -2.88
C THR A 133 18.48 12.97 -4.34
N ASP A 134 18.79 14.02 -5.09
CA ASP A 134 18.65 14.05 -6.55
C ASP A 134 19.58 13.05 -7.27
N LEU A 135 20.49 12.38 -6.53
CA LEU A 135 21.42 11.35 -7.02
C LEU A 135 20.75 10.30 -7.89
N TYR A 136 19.45 10.08 -7.65
CA TYR A 136 18.66 9.06 -8.31
C TYR A 136 17.44 9.64 -9.07
N ALA A 137 17.44 10.95 -9.34
CA ALA A 137 16.43 11.58 -10.19
C ALA A 137 16.50 11.00 -11.62
N ARG A 138 15.37 11.01 -12.34
CA ARG A 138 15.24 10.37 -13.66
C ARG A 138 16.28 10.88 -14.65
N ASP A 139 16.56 12.17 -14.62
CA ASP A 139 17.58 12.85 -15.42
C ASP A 139 19.01 12.44 -15.06
N LYS A 140 19.28 11.98 -13.83
CA LYS A 140 20.60 11.44 -13.42
C LYS A 140 20.77 9.95 -13.69
N LEU A 141 19.70 9.15 -13.51
CA LEU A 141 19.72 7.71 -13.78
C LEU A 141 19.60 7.37 -15.27
N LEU A 142 18.81 8.17 -15.99
CA LEU A 142 18.55 8.04 -17.41
C LEU A 142 18.78 9.40 -18.08
N PRO A 143 20.02 9.94 -18.05
CA PRO A 143 20.34 11.15 -18.77
C PRO A 143 19.97 10.96 -20.24
N ALA A 144 19.64 12.06 -20.94
CA ALA A 144 19.26 11.99 -22.35
C ALA A 144 20.29 11.25 -23.22
N SER A 145 21.56 11.22 -22.77
CA SER A 145 22.66 10.49 -23.39
C SER A 145 22.66 8.96 -23.15
N TRP A 146 21.95 8.43 -22.14
CA TRP A 146 22.06 7.04 -21.69
C TRP A 146 21.63 6.01 -22.74
N ASN A 147 20.62 6.32 -23.55
CA ASN A 147 20.10 5.45 -24.61
C ASN A 147 20.47 5.93 -26.02
N THR A 148 21.53 6.74 -26.16
CA THR A 148 21.94 7.27 -27.47
C THR A 148 22.50 6.20 -28.40
N LYS A 149 23.09 5.13 -27.85
CA LYS A 149 23.56 3.99 -28.64
C LYS A 149 22.54 2.86 -28.61
N LYS A 150 22.07 2.49 -29.80
CA LYS A 150 21.30 1.26 -30.00
C LYS A 150 22.21 0.06 -29.74
N PRO A 151 21.74 -0.97 -29.00
CA PRO A 151 22.51 -2.20 -28.83
C PRO A 151 22.75 -2.88 -30.18
N ASP A 152 23.88 -3.59 -30.28
CA ASP A 152 24.25 -4.30 -31.50
C ASP A 152 23.19 -5.33 -31.90
N LYS A 153 22.91 -5.39 -33.20
CA LYS A 153 21.95 -6.38 -33.72
C LYS A 153 22.52 -7.79 -33.50
N PRO A 154 21.70 -8.73 -32.98
CA PRO A 154 22.11 -10.13 -32.89
C PRO A 154 22.40 -10.69 -34.29
N LYS A 155 23.44 -11.53 -34.39
CA LYS A 155 23.96 -12.03 -35.68
C LYS A 155 23.04 -13.04 -36.38
N GLY A 156 22.10 -13.68 -35.67
CA GLY A 156 21.20 -14.70 -36.21
C GLY A 156 19.70 -14.41 -36.04
N LYS A 157 18.86 -14.99 -36.91
CA LYS A 157 17.39 -15.01 -36.72
C LYS A 157 17.04 -15.72 -35.41
N LYS A 158 16.13 -15.13 -34.62
CA LYS A 158 15.68 -15.60 -33.29
C LYS A 158 16.74 -15.59 -32.17
N GLN A 159 17.91 -14.98 -32.37
CA GLN A 159 18.87 -14.78 -31.28
C GLN A 159 18.54 -13.50 -30.50
N LYS A 160 18.67 -13.56 -29.17
CA LYS A 160 18.55 -12.38 -28.29
C LYS A 160 19.82 -11.53 -28.41
N ALA A 161 19.68 -10.23 -28.18
CA ALA A 161 20.85 -9.35 -28.01
C ALA A 161 21.68 -9.82 -26.81
N GLN A 162 22.99 -9.61 -26.88
CA GLN A 162 23.89 -9.96 -25.78
C GLN A 162 23.63 -9.04 -24.59
N GLU A 163 23.54 -9.62 -23.39
CA GLU A 163 23.37 -8.87 -22.15
C GLU A 163 24.59 -7.95 -21.92
N ALA A 164 24.37 -6.67 -21.70
CA ALA A 164 25.45 -5.69 -21.55
C ALA A 164 26.21 -5.85 -20.22
N LYS A 165 25.55 -6.42 -19.20
CA LYS A 165 26.13 -6.71 -17.89
C LYS A 165 25.93 -8.20 -17.55
N PRO A 166 26.74 -9.10 -18.12
CA PRO A 166 26.68 -10.52 -17.75
C PRO A 166 26.92 -10.66 -16.25
N LYS A 167 26.19 -11.57 -15.59
CA LYS A 167 26.30 -11.88 -14.15
C LYS A 167 25.82 -10.80 -13.18
N ILE A 168 24.99 -9.85 -13.64
CA ILE A 168 24.41 -8.85 -12.73
C ILE A 168 23.66 -9.49 -11.55
N THR A 169 22.96 -10.61 -11.78
CA THR A 169 22.26 -11.37 -10.73
C THR A 169 23.23 -11.91 -9.67
N GLU A 170 24.33 -12.54 -10.07
CA GLU A 170 25.37 -13.05 -9.15
C GLU A 170 26.01 -11.91 -8.34
N SER A 171 26.18 -10.73 -8.96
CA SER A 171 26.70 -9.55 -8.26
C SER A 171 25.71 -9.03 -7.21
N ILE A 172 24.41 -9.05 -7.49
CA ILE A 172 23.37 -8.65 -6.53
C ILE A 172 23.30 -9.67 -5.40
N GLU A 173 23.30 -10.97 -5.72
CA GLU A 173 23.33 -12.07 -4.75
C GLU A 173 24.53 -11.96 -3.80
N LYS A 174 25.76 -11.85 -4.32
CA LYS A 174 26.96 -11.70 -3.47
C LYS A 174 26.89 -10.48 -2.55
N ARG A 175 26.33 -9.38 -3.04
CA ARG A 175 26.15 -8.16 -2.26
C ARG A 175 25.18 -8.40 -1.09
N LEU A 176 24.04 -9.01 -1.37
CA LEU A 176 23.05 -9.44 -0.37
C LEU A 176 23.67 -10.37 0.68
N MET A 177 24.35 -11.43 0.23
CA MET A 177 24.99 -12.41 1.13
C MET A 177 26.11 -11.78 1.98
N SER A 178 26.74 -10.70 1.50
CA SER A 178 27.72 -9.92 2.27
C SER A 178 27.10 -8.92 3.25
N GLY A 179 25.77 -8.92 3.41
CA GLY A 179 25.05 -8.00 4.31
C GLY A 179 25.07 -6.55 3.84
N LYS A 180 25.39 -6.29 2.56
CA LYS A 180 25.41 -4.94 1.99
C LYS A 180 24.02 -4.57 1.49
N ASP A 181 23.62 -3.32 1.74
CA ASP A 181 22.34 -2.80 1.27
C ASP A 181 22.19 -2.91 -0.25
N ILE A 182 20.98 -3.25 -0.66
CA ILE A 182 20.55 -3.15 -2.05
C ILE A 182 20.33 -1.67 -2.34
N PRO A 183 21.01 -1.08 -3.33
CA PRO A 183 20.58 0.22 -3.83
C PRO A 183 19.12 0.09 -4.32
N PHE A 184 18.29 1.12 -4.11
CA PHE A 184 16.88 1.14 -4.53
C PHE A 184 15.88 0.30 -3.70
N ASN A 185 16.19 -0.07 -2.44
CA ASN A 185 15.20 -0.65 -1.52
C ASN A 185 14.22 0.41 -0.99
N PHE A 186 13.45 1.03 -1.89
CA PHE A 186 12.47 2.07 -1.53
C PHE A 186 11.30 1.48 -0.73
N GLU A 187 11.03 0.21 -0.92
CA GLU A 187 10.06 -0.57 -0.17
C GLU A 187 10.54 -0.94 1.25
N GLY A 188 11.78 -0.64 1.63
CA GLY A 188 12.35 -1.08 2.91
C GLY A 188 11.57 -0.60 4.13
N ARG A 189 10.95 0.59 4.05
CA ARG A 189 10.05 1.09 5.09
C ARG A 189 8.75 0.30 5.14
N LEU A 190 8.17 -0.06 3.99
CA LEU A 190 7.00 -0.92 3.90
C LEU A 190 7.28 -2.34 4.42
N GLN A 191 8.44 -2.91 4.11
CA GLN A 191 8.86 -4.22 4.62
C GLN A 191 8.96 -4.22 6.15
N ARG A 192 9.62 -3.21 6.73
CA ARG A 192 9.72 -3.04 8.19
C ARG A 192 8.35 -2.80 8.82
N PHE A 193 7.48 -2.03 8.18
CA PHE A 193 6.13 -1.81 8.64
C PHE A 193 5.39 -3.14 8.85
N PHE A 194 5.38 -4.01 7.82
CA PHE A 194 4.72 -5.31 7.95
C PHE A 194 5.42 -6.23 8.96
N TYR A 195 6.74 -6.19 9.08
CA TYR A 195 7.46 -6.95 10.11
C TYR A 195 7.07 -6.57 11.54
N HIS A 196 6.77 -5.30 11.81
CA HIS A 196 6.40 -4.84 13.15
C HIS A 196 4.91 -4.99 13.49
N VAL A 197 4.05 -5.05 12.47
CA VAL A 197 2.58 -4.99 12.64
C VAL A 197 1.91 -6.36 12.42
N ALA A 198 2.52 -7.25 11.64
CA ALA A 198 2.01 -8.62 11.37
C ALA A 198 2.61 -9.64 12.35
#